data_AF-A0A3M1YB44-F1
#
_entry.id   AF-A0A3M1YB44-F1
#
_cell.length_a   1.000
_cell.length_b   1.000
_cell.length_c   1.000
_cell.angle_alpha   90.00
_cell.angle_beta   90.00
_cell.angle_gamma   90.00
#
_symmetry.space_group_name_H-M   'P 1'
#
loop_
_entity.id
_entity.type
_entity.pdbx_description
1 polymer ?
#
loop_
_entity_poly.entity_id
_entity_poly.type
_entity_poly.pdbx_seq_one_letter_code
_entity_poly.pdbx_strand_id
1 'polypeptide(L)'
;MLSTQTQQAQRGRSPRAIPYEDVLASTIEYFGGDELAANVWINKYALKDSHGNIYDRTPADMHRRIARELARIEQKYPNPYTEDEIFEALDHFRYIIPQGGPMAGIGNPFQIVSLSNCFVIGHDHLADSYGGVLRLDEEQVQLMKRRGGVGHDLSHIRPKGSPVMNSALTSTGVVPFMERYSNSTREVAQDGRRGALMLTISIKHPDSERFIDAKLDGTKVTGANVSVKIDDAFMQAVKNKKPYQQTFPIHGKNPLYTKEVDASQLWSKIIHNAWASAEPGVLFWDTVQRESIPDCYADLGFRTISTNPCGEIPLCAYDSCRLLAINLYSFVENPYTEEAFFDFDRFRRFAAMAQRVMDDIVDLEMEKIEQILAKIDADPEDPEIKRAERLLWEKIQKKCTQGRRTGVGITAEGDMLAALGLRYGSDEALKFSVEVHKNLALAAYRSSVEMARDRGPFPIYDAQREENNPFIQRLREADPELYQDMVKHGRRNIALLTIAPTGTTSLMSQTTSGIEPAFLVSYKRRRKVNPNDKNVRVDFVDEVGDSWEEYHVFHHNFLTWLTANGYDPVQVAKMNEEELATIIAKSPYHGATSNDVDWVNKVRMQGAIQK
;
A
#
# COMPACT_ATOMS: atom_id res chain seq x y z
N MET A 1 -18.24 -38.33 18.63
CA MET A 1 -17.55 -38.06 19.91
C MET A 1 -16.17 -38.73 20.02
N LEU A 2 -15.47 -39.01 18.91
CA LEU A 2 -14.08 -39.51 18.92
C LEU A 2 -13.17 -38.78 17.90
N SER A 3 -13.63 -37.66 17.32
CA SER A 3 -12.86 -36.83 16.38
C SER A 3 -12.43 -35.47 16.96
N THR A 4 -12.87 -35.14 18.18
CA THR A 4 -12.55 -33.87 18.85
C THR A 4 -11.39 -33.96 19.84
N GLN A 5 -10.90 -35.17 20.17
CA GLN A 5 -9.79 -35.36 21.12
C GLN A 5 -8.41 -35.36 20.44
N THR A 6 -8.32 -35.59 19.13
CA THR A 6 -7.03 -35.65 18.43
C THR A 6 -6.51 -34.27 17.97
N GLN A 7 -7.36 -33.23 17.95
CA GLN A 7 -6.94 -31.84 17.67
C GLN A 7 -6.53 -31.03 18.91
N GLN A 8 -6.71 -31.56 20.13
CA GLN A 8 -6.26 -30.89 21.36
C GLN A 8 -4.82 -31.26 21.77
N ALA A 9 -4.19 -32.25 21.13
CA ALA A 9 -2.90 -32.81 21.56
C ALA A 9 -1.65 -32.08 21.02
N GLN A 10 -1.80 -30.96 20.30
CA GLN A 10 -0.69 -30.09 19.86
C GLN A 10 -0.79 -28.65 20.38
N ARG A 11 -1.49 -28.41 21.50
CA ARG A 11 -1.38 -27.12 22.20
C ARG A 11 -0.05 -27.07 22.95
N GLY A 12 0.99 -26.58 22.28
CA GLY A 12 2.19 -26.08 22.95
C GLY A 12 1.81 -25.11 24.08
N ARG A 13 2.66 -25.01 25.11
CA ARG A 13 2.48 -24.07 26.24
C ARG A 13 1.97 -22.72 25.73
N SER A 14 0.89 -22.20 26.32
CA SER A 14 0.46 -20.83 26.04
C SER A 14 1.67 -19.89 26.16
N PRO A 15 1.93 -19.04 25.15
CA PRO A 15 3.10 -18.18 25.16
C PRO A 15 3.08 -17.30 26.43
N ARG A 16 4.24 -17.15 27.05
CA ARG A 16 4.38 -16.38 28.29
C ARG A 16 4.48 -14.90 27.93
N ALA A 17 3.65 -14.06 28.55
CA ALA A 17 3.73 -12.62 28.40
C ALA A 17 5.12 -12.09 28.82
N ILE A 18 5.61 -11.09 28.08
CA ILE A 18 6.90 -10.46 28.28
C ILE A 18 6.65 -9.02 28.80
N PRO A 19 7.37 -8.57 29.85
CA PRO A 19 7.28 -7.19 30.33
C PRO A 19 7.61 -6.18 29.22
N TYR A 20 6.86 -5.07 29.15
CA TYR A 20 7.04 -4.04 28.14
C TYR A 20 8.47 -3.48 28.10
N GLU A 21 9.09 -3.26 29.26
CA GLU A 21 10.45 -2.73 29.37
C GLU A 21 11.49 -3.68 28.72
N ASP A 22 11.32 -4.99 28.89
CA ASP A 22 12.20 -6.00 28.28
C ASP A 22 12.03 -6.03 26.75
N VAL A 23 10.78 -5.92 26.27
CA VAL A 23 10.47 -5.84 24.83
C VAL A 23 11.07 -4.57 24.23
N LEU A 24 10.88 -3.42 24.89
CA LEU A 24 11.41 -2.14 24.43
C LEU A 24 12.93 -2.17 24.33
N ALA A 25 13.63 -2.61 25.39
CA ALA A 25 15.08 -2.72 25.39
C ALA A 25 15.59 -3.65 24.27
N SER A 26 15.01 -4.85 24.14
CA SER A 26 15.41 -5.83 23.13
C SER A 26 15.14 -5.35 21.70
N THR A 27 14.05 -4.59 21.50
CA THR A 27 13.68 -4.05 20.19
C THR A 27 14.54 -2.84 19.81
N ILE A 28 14.91 -1.99 20.77
CA ILE A 28 15.87 -0.90 20.54
C ILE A 28 17.21 -1.49 20.08
N GLU A 29 17.68 -2.54 20.75
CA GLU A 29 18.90 -3.26 20.35
C GLU A 29 18.77 -3.82 18.93
N TYR A 30 17.63 -4.45 18.61
CA TYR A 30 17.35 -4.99 17.27
C TYR A 30 17.45 -3.94 16.16
N PHE A 31 16.97 -2.72 16.39
CA PHE A 31 17.05 -1.61 15.42
C PHE A 31 18.32 -0.74 15.59
N GLY A 32 19.37 -1.25 16.25
CA GLY A 32 20.64 -0.55 16.39
C GLY A 32 20.55 0.77 17.16
N GLY A 33 19.60 0.90 18.09
CA GLY A 33 19.37 2.09 18.90
C GLY A 33 18.20 2.98 18.45
N ASP A 34 17.49 2.65 17.36
CA ASP A 34 16.35 3.45 16.88
C ASP A 34 15.08 3.20 17.71
N GLU A 35 14.88 4.05 18.71
CA GLU A 35 13.69 4.02 19.57
C GLU A 35 12.39 4.25 18.79
N LEU A 36 12.41 5.03 17.70
CA LEU A 36 11.19 5.31 16.93
C LEU A 36 10.74 4.04 16.20
N ALA A 37 11.65 3.37 15.50
CA ALA A 37 11.37 2.08 14.85
C ALA A 37 10.90 1.04 15.87
N ALA A 38 11.56 0.97 17.03
CA ALA A 38 11.18 0.06 18.10
C ALA A 38 9.75 0.30 18.61
N ASN A 39 9.43 1.54 18.99
CA ASN A 39 8.10 1.90 19.47
C ASN A 39 7.03 1.67 18.39
N VAL A 40 7.33 1.96 17.12
CA VAL A 40 6.41 1.71 16.00
C VAL A 40 6.09 0.22 15.87
N TRP A 41 7.11 -0.65 15.90
CA TRP A 41 6.91 -2.09 15.82
C TRP A 41 6.12 -2.64 17.01
N ILE A 42 6.51 -2.29 18.24
CA ILE A 42 5.84 -2.74 19.46
C ILE A 42 4.35 -2.37 19.45
N ASN A 43 4.05 -1.13 19.09
CA ASN A 43 2.67 -0.64 19.12
C ASN A 43 1.80 -1.27 18.02
N LYS A 44 2.36 -1.56 16.84
CA LYS A 44 1.57 -1.93 15.65
C LYS A 44 1.61 -3.41 15.27
N TYR A 45 2.68 -4.14 15.61
CA TYR A 45 2.97 -5.45 15.01
C TYR A 45 3.43 -6.54 15.99
N ALA A 46 3.95 -6.17 17.17
CA ALA A 46 4.23 -7.16 18.20
C ALA A 46 2.95 -7.93 18.56
N LEU A 47 3.05 -9.26 18.66
CA LEU A 47 1.91 -10.09 19.02
C LEU A 47 1.42 -9.74 20.43
N LYS A 48 0.14 -9.33 20.53
CA LYS A 48 -0.47 -8.93 21.80
C LYS A 48 -1.92 -9.36 21.93
N ASP A 49 -2.36 -9.57 23.16
CA ASP A 49 -3.77 -9.85 23.49
C ASP A 49 -4.57 -8.57 23.79
N SER A 50 -5.86 -8.73 24.07
CA SER A 50 -6.76 -7.63 24.45
C SER A 50 -6.46 -6.99 25.80
N HIS A 51 -5.61 -7.60 26.62
CA HIS A 51 -5.17 -7.06 27.91
C HIS A 51 -3.86 -6.27 27.79
N GLY A 52 -3.27 -6.21 26.58
CA GLY A 52 -2.01 -5.53 26.34
C GLY A 52 -0.77 -6.37 26.69
N ASN A 53 -0.94 -7.68 26.95
CA ASN A 53 0.19 -8.58 27.15
C ASN A 53 0.91 -8.81 25.82
N ILE A 54 2.24 -8.67 25.81
CA ILE A 54 3.07 -8.83 24.61
C ILE A 54 3.75 -10.21 24.63
N TYR A 55 3.83 -10.86 23.46
CA TYR A 55 4.36 -12.22 23.29
C TYR A 55 5.55 -12.33 22.33
N ASP A 56 5.75 -11.34 21.45
CA ASP A 56 6.96 -11.23 20.62
C ASP A 56 7.98 -10.34 21.35
N ARG A 57 9.22 -10.80 21.53
CA ARG A 57 10.30 -10.03 22.17
C ARG A 57 10.93 -9.04 21.20
N THR A 58 11.14 -9.47 19.96
CA THR A 58 11.74 -8.66 18.90
C THR A 58 11.04 -8.94 17.56
N PRO A 59 11.28 -8.13 16.51
CA PRO A 59 10.75 -8.41 15.18
C PRO A 59 11.16 -9.77 14.60
N ALA A 60 12.28 -10.36 15.04
CA ALA A 60 12.67 -11.72 14.65
C ALA A 60 11.63 -12.78 15.08
N ASP A 61 10.98 -12.61 16.23
CA ASP A 61 9.92 -13.52 16.68
C ASP A 61 8.70 -13.44 15.75
N MET A 62 8.33 -12.22 15.33
CA MET A 62 7.29 -11.99 14.32
C MET A 62 7.68 -12.63 12.98
N HIS A 63 8.90 -12.43 12.49
CA HIS A 63 9.37 -13.03 11.24
C HIS A 63 9.32 -14.56 11.31
N ARG A 64 9.73 -15.16 12.44
CA ARG A 64 9.65 -16.61 12.66
C ARG A 64 8.21 -17.11 12.69
N ARG A 65 7.31 -16.40 13.36
CA ARG A 65 5.86 -16.70 13.37
C ARG A 65 5.28 -16.68 11.95
N ILE A 66 5.63 -15.67 11.14
CA ILE A 66 5.17 -15.55 9.76
C ILE A 66 5.74 -16.70 8.91
N ALA A 67 7.05 -16.94 9.00
CA ALA A 67 7.74 -18.00 8.26
C ALA A 67 7.15 -19.39 8.53
N ARG A 68 6.82 -19.70 9.80
CA ARG A 68 6.18 -20.96 10.18
C ARG A 68 4.83 -21.17 9.49
N GLU A 69 3.98 -20.15 9.47
CA GLU A 69 2.65 -20.26 8.84
C GLU A 69 2.75 -20.35 7.32
N LEU A 70 3.71 -19.67 6.70
CA LEU A 70 3.96 -19.79 5.26
C LEU A 70 4.51 -21.17 4.91
N ALA A 71 5.48 -21.70 5.67
CA ALA A 71 6.00 -23.05 5.48
C ALA A 71 4.89 -24.11 5.64
N ARG A 72 3.92 -23.90 6.53
CA ARG A 72 2.73 -24.76 6.67
C ARG A 72 1.87 -24.76 5.40
N ILE A 73 1.74 -23.63 4.70
CA ILE A 73 1.04 -23.57 3.41
C ILE A 73 1.87 -24.22 2.30
N GLU A 74 3.16 -23.94 2.23
CA GLU A 74 4.08 -24.51 1.24
C GLU A 74 4.02 -26.04 1.24
N GLN A 75 3.87 -26.70 2.40
CA GLN A 75 3.70 -28.16 2.53
C GLN A 75 2.51 -28.74 1.76
N LYS A 76 1.53 -27.92 1.36
CA LYS A 76 0.39 -28.33 0.52
C LYS A 76 0.80 -28.51 -0.96
N TYR A 77 1.98 -28.04 -1.35
CA TYR A 77 2.42 -27.94 -2.74
C TYR A 77 3.79 -28.62 -2.98
N PRO A 78 4.15 -28.94 -4.23
CA PRO A 78 5.47 -29.44 -4.58
C PRO A 78 6.59 -28.43 -4.29
N ASN A 79 7.79 -28.94 -3.99
CA ASN A 79 9.00 -28.17 -3.75
C ASN A 79 8.80 -27.08 -2.67
N PRO A 80 8.38 -27.46 -1.45
CA PRO A 80 8.05 -26.49 -0.41
C PRO A 80 9.31 -25.74 0.07
N TYR A 81 9.22 -24.43 0.23
CA TYR A 81 10.19 -23.70 1.04
C TYR A 81 10.09 -24.12 2.51
N THR A 82 11.23 -24.24 3.16
CA THR A 82 11.33 -24.51 4.60
C THR A 82 11.07 -23.25 5.43
N GLU A 83 10.75 -23.42 6.72
CA GLU A 83 10.60 -22.30 7.67
C GLU A 83 11.88 -21.44 7.73
N ASP A 84 13.06 -22.06 7.67
CA ASP A 84 14.33 -21.33 7.75
C ASP A 84 14.64 -20.52 6.48
N GLU A 85 14.37 -21.06 5.29
CA GLU A 85 14.53 -20.30 4.03
C GLU A 85 13.62 -19.07 3.99
N ILE A 86 12.36 -19.23 4.42
CA ILE A 86 11.42 -18.10 4.49
C ILE A 86 11.85 -17.12 5.57
N PHE A 87 12.28 -17.60 6.73
CA PHE A 87 12.78 -16.73 7.80
C PHE A 87 13.97 -15.90 7.33
N GLU A 88 14.96 -16.50 6.66
CA GLU A 88 16.13 -15.78 6.12
C GLU A 88 15.73 -14.64 5.18
N ALA A 89 14.68 -14.83 4.38
CA ALA A 89 14.18 -13.80 3.48
C ALA A 89 13.52 -12.62 4.21
N LEU A 90 12.84 -12.88 5.32
CA LEU A 90 12.07 -11.92 6.10
C LEU A 90 12.90 -11.20 7.16
N ASP A 91 13.90 -11.90 7.71
CA ASP A 91 14.61 -11.47 8.91
C ASP A 91 15.29 -10.11 8.71
N HIS A 92 15.30 -9.29 9.77
CA HIS A 92 15.82 -7.91 9.72
C HIS A 92 15.22 -7.02 8.63
N PHE A 93 14.04 -7.35 8.11
CA PHE A 93 13.44 -6.62 6.98
C PHE A 93 14.40 -6.55 5.77
N ARG A 94 15.27 -7.56 5.64
CA ARG A 94 16.44 -7.49 4.78
C ARG A 94 16.04 -7.59 3.32
N TYR A 95 15.36 -8.65 2.89
CA TYR A 95 15.03 -8.84 1.47
C TYR A 95 13.55 -8.65 1.20
N ILE A 96 12.70 -9.29 2.00
CA ILE A 96 11.26 -9.37 1.81
C ILE A 96 10.59 -8.79 3.05
N ILE A 97 9.74 -7.77 2.87
CA ILE A 97 9.06 -7.08 3.95
C ILE A 97 7.55 -7.27 3.78
N PRO A 98 6.90 -8.12 4.59
CA PRO A 98 5.45 -8.21 4.63
C PRO A 98 4.89 -6.85 5.07
N GLN A 99 3.78 -6.41 4.47
CA GLN A 99 3.16 -5.15 4.89
C GLN A 99 2.19 -5.33 6.07
N GLY A 100 1.42 -4.28 6.39
CA GLY A 100 0.73 -4.15 7.67
C GLY A 100 -0.24 -5.28 8.02
N GLY A 101 -1.08 -5.71 7.09
CA GLY A 101 -2.03 -6.82 7.26
C GLY A 101 -1.32 -8.15 7.53
N PRO A 102 -0.41 -8.60 6.65
CA PRO A 102 0.38 -9.82 6.87
C PRO A 102 1.14 -9.84 8.20
N MET A 103 1.87 -8.77 8.54
CA MET A 103 2.63 -8.70 9.80
C MET A 103 1.75 -8.84 11.05
N ALA A 104 0.59 -8.17 11.05
CA ALA A 104 -0.32 -8.17 12.19
C ALA A 104 -1.15 -9.46 12.31
N GLY A 105 -1.48 -10.11 11.19
CA GLY A 105 -2.49 -11.17 11.15
C GLY A 105 -1.97 -12.60 11.04
N ILE A 106 -0.83 -12.83 10.38
CA ILE A 106 -0.33 -14.20 10.13
C ILE A 106 0.11 -14.84 11.44
N GLY A 107 -0.44 -16.01 11.78
CA GLY A 107 -0.12 -16.71 13.03
C GLY A 107 -0.59 -15.99 14.30
N ASN A 108 -1.47 -14.98 14.20
CA ASN A 108 -2.05 -14.29 15.36
C ASN A 108 -3.32 -15.02 15.83
N PRO A 109 -3.33 -15.63 17.04
CA PRO A 109 -4.49 -16.31 17.60
C PRO A 109 -5.38 -15.40 18.45
N PHE A 110 -4.93 -14.18 18.77
CA PHE A 110 -5.62 -13.26 19.68
C PHE A 110 -6.56 -12.29 18.96
N GLN A 111 -6.36 -12.09 17.66
CA GLN A 111 -7.16 -11.18 16.85
C GLN A 111 -7.64 -11.86 15.56
N ILE A 112 -8.93 -11.67 15.26
CA ILE A 112 -9.54 -12.09 13.99
C ILE A 112 -9.53 -10.90 13.04
N VAL A 113 -8.53 -10.85 12.17
CA VAL A 113 -8.26 -9.80 11.19
C VAL A 113 -8.12 -10.40 9.79
N SER A 114 -8.28 -9.57 8.76
CA SER A 114 -7.88 -9.92 7.39
C SER A 114 -6.39 -9.66 7.20
N LEU A 115 -5.74 -10.46 6.35
CA LEU A 115 -4.37 -10.22 5.89
C LEU A 115 -4.34 -9.21 4.72
N SER A 116 -5.49 -8.88 4.14
CA SER A 116 -5.60 -7.87 3.10
C SER A 116 -5.48 -6.47 3.70
N ASN A 117 -4.63 -5.62 3.12
CA ASN A 117 -4.43 -4.25 3.58
C ASN A 117 -5.58 -3.33 3.16
N CYS A 118 -6.13 -3.56 1.96
CA CYS A 118 -7.13 -2.70 1.35
C CYS A 118 -8.13 -3.48 0.48
N PHE A 119 -9.27 -2.84 0.24
CA PHE A 119 -10.42 -3.35 -0.50
C PHE A 119 -11.05 -2.25 -1.32
N VAL A 120 -11.75 -2.63 -2.39
CA VAL A 120 -12.76 -1.76 -3.03
C VAL A 120 -14.11 -2.43 -2.90
N ILE A 121 -15.12 -1.67 -2.46
CA ILE A 121 -16.51 -2.14 -2.42
C ILE A 121 -17.38 -1.24 -3.28
N GLY A 122 -18.42 -1.83 -3.85
CA GLY A 122 -19.29 -1.15 -4.78
C GLY A 122 -20.34 -2.10 -5.32
N HIS A 123 -21.07 -1.63 -6.32
CA HIS A 123 -22.17 -2.38 -6.91
C HIS A 123 -21.85 -2.71 -8.36
N ASP A 124 -22.12 -3.95 -8.78
CA ASP A 124 -22.03 -4.36 -10.18
C ASP A 124 -23.11 -3.69 -11.07
N HIS A 125 -24.16 -3.15 -10.43
CA HIS A 125 -25.27 -2.46 -11.07
C HIS A 125 -25.50 -1.09 -10.41
N LEU A 126 -26.21 -0.20 -11.11
CA LEU A 126 -26.52 1.13 -10.59
C LEU A 126 -27.35 1.03 -9.30
N ALA A 127 -26.77 1.44 -8.18
CA ALA A 127 -27.40 1.42 -6.85
C ALA A 127 -27.58 2.85 -6.30
N ASP A 128 -28.31 3.67 -7.03
CA ASP A 128 -28.55 5.08 -6.71
C ASP A 128 -29.75 5.24 -5.76
N SER A 129 -29.55 4.90 -4.48
CA SER A 129 -30.57 4.96 -3.43
C SER A 129 -29.96 5.09 -2.03
N TYR A 130 -30.74 5.53 -1.04
CA TYR A 130 -30.29 5.50 0.36
C TYR A 130 -29.94 4.08 0.84
N GLY A 131 -30.68 3.06 0.38
CA GLY A 131 -30.37 1.67 0.71
C GLY A 131 -28.98 1.25 0.21
N GLY A 132 -28.63 1.62 -1.02
CA GLY A 132 -27.29 1.37 -1.59
C GLY A 132 -26.18 2.11 -0.84
N VAL A 133 -26.39 3.41 -0.58
CA VAL A 133 -25.44 4.25 0.16
C VAL A 133 -25.18 3.72 1.58
N LEU A 134 -26.25 3.47 2.35
CA LEU A 134 -26.13 2.99 3.72
C LEU A 134 -25.57 1.57 3.78
N ARG A 135 -25.83 0.76 2.75
CA ARG A 135 -25.25 -0.57 2.63
C ARG A 135 -23.73 -0.52 2.45
N LEU A 136 -23.22 0.36 1.60
CA LEU A 136 -21.78 0.53 1.41
C LEU A 136 -21.10 1.08 2.66
N ASP A 137 -21.75 1.99 3.38
CA ASP A 137 -21.26 2.54 4.66
C ASP A 137 -21.13 1.44 5.72
N GLU A 138 -22.15 0.58 5.83
CA GLU A 138 -22.10 -0.61 6.70
C GLU A 138 -20.95 -1.55 6.30
N GLU A 139 -20.83 -1.90 5.01
CA GLU A 139 -19.77 -2.77 4.52
C GLU A 139 -18.37 -2.16 4.77
N GLN A 140 -18.20 -0.85 4.59
CA GLN A 140 -16.97 -0.12 4.86
C GLN A 140 -16.53 -0.28 6.33
N VAL A 141 -17.45 -0.06 7.27
CA VAL A 141 -17.19 -0.19 8.70
C VAL A 141 -16.76 -1.61 9.06
N GLN A 142 -17.40 -2.63 8.48
CA GLN A 142 -17.04 -4.03 8.72
C GLN A 142 -15.63 -4.39 8.23
N LEU A 143 -15.18 -3.82 7.10
CA LEU A 143 -13.81 -4.00 6.62
C LEU A 143 -12.80 -3.29 7.51
N MET A 144 -13.10 -2.07 7.93
CA MET A 144 -12.24 -1.28 8.80
C MET A 144 -12.08 -1.96 10.17
N LYS A 145 -13.13 -2.59 10.71
CA LYS A 145 -13.07 -3.43 11.93
C LYS A 145 -12.01 -4.54 11.81
N ARG A 146 -11.71 -4.99 10.59
CA ARG A 146 -10.71 -6.03 10.29
C ARG A 146 -9.39 -5.47 9.74
N ARG A 147 -9.10 -4.19 9.98
CA ARG A 147 -7.90 -3.45 9.52
C ARG A 147 -7.84 -3.22 7.99
N GLY A 148 -8.96 -3.26 7.28
CA GLY A 148 -9.02 -2.95 5.85
C GLY A 148 -9.14 -1.44 5.58
N GLY A 149 -8.30 -0.92 4.67
CA GLY A 149 -8.56 0.35 4.00
C GLY A 149 -9.58 0.18 2.86
N VAL A 150 -10.41 1.17 2.57
CA VAL A 150 -11.56 0.99 1.65
C VAL A 150 -11.55 2.05 0.54
N GLY A 151 -11.86 1.66 -0.69
CA GLY A 151 -12.12 2.57 -1.79
C GLY A 151 -13.56 2.49 -2.30
N HIS A 152 -14.13 3.66 -2.64
CA HIS A 152 -15.46 3.78 -3.23
C HIS A 152 -15.45 4.67 -4.47
N ASP A 153 -16.30 4.32 -5.43
CA ASP A 153 -16.68 5.22 -6.52
C ASP A 153 -18.08 5.79 -6.30
N LEU A 154 -18.18 7.11 -6.24
CA LEU A 154 -19.44 7.83 -6.00
C LEU A 154 -20.16 8.24 -7.29
N SER A 155 -19.60 7.88 -8.46
CA SER A 155 -20.14 8.25 -9.78
C SER A 155 -21.54 7.67 -10.08
N HIS A 156 -22.02 6.75 -9.24
CA HIS A 156 -23.35 6.16 -9.33
C HIS A 156 -24.44 6.99 -8.64
N ILE A 157 -24.09 7.97 -7.80
CA ILE A 157 -25.04 8.78 -7.04
C ILE A 157 -25.52 9.96 -7.90
N ARG A 158 -26.84 10.12 -8.06
CA ARG A 158 -27.41 11.19 -8.90
C ARG A 158 -26.98 12.60 -8.44
N PRO A 159 -26.78 13.55 -9.39
CA PRO A 159 -26.32 14.88 -9.05
C PRO A 159 -27.36 15.67 -8.25
N LYS A 160 -26.90 16.66 -7.48
CA LYS A 160 -27.75 17.57 -6.71
C LYS A 160 -28.81 18.23 -7.59
N GLY A 161 -30.03 18.32 -7.08
CA GLY A 161 -31.19 18.87 -7.78
C GLY A 161 -31.92 17.85 -8.66
N SER A 162 -31.37 16.63 -8.84
CA SER A 162 -32.07 15.57 -9.57
C SER A 162 -33.40 15.21 -8.89
N PRO A 163 -34.51 15.04 -9.62
CA PRO A 163 -35.79 14.63 -9.04
C PRO A 163 -35.70 13.31 -8.27
N VAL A 164 -36.38 13.24 -7.14
CA VAL A 164 -36.57 12.03 -6.33
C VAL A 164 -38.04 11.91 -5.91
N MET A 165 -38.50 10.69 -5.65
CA MET A 165 -39.90 10.42 -5.26
C MET A 165 -40.08 10.34 -3.74
N ASN A 166 -39.11 10.83 -2.96
CA ASN A 166 -39.20 10.89 -1.50
C ASN A 166 -39.60 12.30 -1.04
N SER A 167 -39.67 12.51 0.28
CA SER A 167 -40.07 13.79 0.88
C SER A 167 -39.18 14.98 0.50
N ALA A 168 -37.94 14.76 0.04
CA ALA A 168 -37.02 15.83 -0.32
C ALA A 168 -37.31 16.45 -1.70
N LEU A 169 -38.07 15.75 -2.55
CA LEU A 169 -38.38 16.09 -3.96
C LEU A 169 -37.15 16.20 -4.90
N THR A 170 -35.98 16.56 -4.39
CA THR A 170 -34.71 16.64 -5.10
C THR A 170 -33.55 16.02 -4.32
N SER A 171 -32.53 15.53 -5.04
CA SER A 171 -31.29 14.98 -4.46
C SER A 171 -30.41 16.07 -3.88
N THR A 172 -29.71 15.76 -2.78
CA THR A 172 -28.67 16.62 -2.20
C THR A 172 -27.31 16.47 -2.89
N GLY A 173 -27.16 15.49 -3.78
CA GLY A 173 -25.93 15.21 -4.53
C GLY A 173 -24.89 14.41 -3.74
N VAL A 174 -23.67 14.38 -4.25
CA VAL A 174 -22.60 13.48 -3.77
C VAL A 174 -21.99 13.92 -2.43
N VAL A 175 -21.78 15.23 -2.23
CA VAL A 175 -20.97 15.77 -1.12
C VAL A 175 -21.44 15.37 0.29
N PRO A 176 -22.76 15.38 0.62
CA PRO A 176 -23.20 14.96 1.95
C PRO A 176 -22.85 13.49 2.28
N PHE A 177 -22.80 12.62 1.27
CA PHE A 177 -22.42 11.22 1.47
C PHE A 177 -20.91 11.06 1.64
N MET A 178 -20.09 11.96 1.07
CA MET A 178 -18.65 12.00 1.35
C MET A 178 -18.38 12.27 2.84
N GLU A 179 -19.08 13.24 3.42
CA GLU A 179 -18.97 13.54 4.86
C GLU A 179 -19.38 12.34 5.71
N ARG A 180 -20.46 11.64 5.33
CA ARG A 180 -20.90 10.43 6.01
C ARG A 180 -19.81 9.34 6.03
N TYR A 181 -19.35 8.90 4.87
CA TYR A 181 -18.34 7.84 4.78
C TYR A 181 -17.03 8.22 5.48
N SER A 182 -16.64 9.50 5.40
CA SER A 182 -15.50 10.05 6.13
C SER A 182 -15.67 9.96 7.65
N ASN A 183 -16.85 10.28 8.17
CA ASN A 183 -17.12 10.23 9.60
C ASN A 183 -17.12 8.78 10.11
N SER A 184 -17.79 7.85 9.41
CA SER A 184 -17.73 6.42 9.72
C SER A 184 -16.29 5.90 9.75
N THR A 185 -15.41 6.39 8.85
CA THR A 185 -13.98 6.02 8.85
C THR A 185 -13.26 6.40 10.15
N ARG A 186 -13.62 7.54 10.76
CA ARG A 186 -12.99 8.03 11.99
C ARG A 186 -13.52 7.36 13.25
N GLU A 187 -14.72 6.79 13.19
CA GLU A 187 -15.36 6.12 14.33
C GLU A 187 -14.77 4.73 14.60
N VAL A 188 -14.24 4.05 13.57
CA VAL A 188 -13.73 2.67 13.71
C VAL A 188 -12.27 2.65 14.19
N ALA A 189 -12.04 2.11 15.40
CA ALA A 189 -10.71 1.90 15.96
C ALA A 189 -10.01 0.67 15.37
N GLN A 190 -8.69 0.75 15.15
CA GLN A 190 -7.89 -0.34 14.58
C GLN A 190 -6.52 -0.52 15.28
N ASP A 191 -6.47 -0.49 16.61
CA ASP A 191 -5.28 -0.84 17.42
C ASP A 191 -3.94 -0.29 16.85
N GLY A 192 -3.74 1.02 17.01
CA GLY A 192 -2.56 1.73 16.49
C GLY A 192 -2.62 2.11 15.01
N ARG A 193 -3.69 1.75 14.28
CA ARG A 193 -3.99 2.18 12.91
C ARG A 193 -5.24 3.05 12.84
N ARG A 194 -5.24 4.02 11.93
CA ARG A 194 -6.42 4.83 11.58
C ARG A 194 -7.12 4.21 10.38
N GLY A 195 -8.46 4.30 10.32
CA GLY A 195 -9.21 3.99 9.11
C GLY A 195 -8.71 4.83 7.94
N ALA A 196 -8.72 4.26 6.74
CA ALA A 196 -8.27 4.91 5.52
C ALA A 196 -9.31 4.68 4.41
N LEU A 197 -9.70 5.76 3.74
CA LEU A 197 -10.76 5.77 2.75
C LEU A 197 -10.30 6.48 1.48
N MET A 198 -10.60 5.92 0.30
CA MET A 198 -10.56 6.60 -0.98
C MET A 198 -11.99 6.85 -1.45
N LEU A 199 -12.30 8.08 -1.84
CA LEU A 199 -13.50 8.42 -2.56
C LEU A 199 -13.12 8.89 -3.97
N THR A 200 -13.70 8.28 -4.99
CA THR A 200 -13.49 8.68 -6.39
C THR A 200 -14.77 9.19 -7.04
N ILE A 201 -14.62 10.07 -8.02
CA ILE A 201 -15.71 10.48 -8.92
C ILE A 201 -15.20 10.60 -10.35
N SER A 202 -16.01 10.24 -11.35
CA SER A 202 -15.73 10.50 -12.75
C SER A 202 -15.82 11.98 -13.08
N ILE A 203 -14.88 12.50 -13.88
CA ILE A 203 -14.94 13.86 -14.41
C ILE A 203 -16.20 14.12 -15.27
N LYS A 204 -16.77 13.06 -15.89
CA LYS A 204 -18.07 13.06 -16.58
C LYS A 204 -19.24 13.38 -15.67
N HIS A 205 -19.10 13.19 -14.35
CA HIS A 205 -20.21 13.34 -13.43
C HIS A 205 -20.58 14.83 -13.26
N PRO A 206 -21.86 15.24 -13.34
CA PRO A 206 -22.26 16.64 -13.19
C PRO A 206 -21.95 17.30 -11.83
N ASP A 207 -21.82 16.48 -10.78
CA ASP A 207 -21.38 16.93 -9.45
C ASP A 207 -19.86 16.87 -9.23
N SER A 208 -19.05 16.48 -10.24
CA SER A 208 -17.59 16.39 -10.08
C SER A 208 -16.97 17.72 -9.65
N GLU A 209 -17.50 18.84 -10.12
CA GLU A 209 -17.06 20.18 -9.73
C GLU A 209 -17.24 20.44 -8.23
N ARG A 210 -18.38 20.03 -7.65
CA ARG A 210 -18.65 20.17 -6.21
C ARG A 210 -17.82 19.20 -5.38
N PHE A 211 -17.57 18.01 -5.91
CA PHE A 211 -16.68 17.03 -5.31
C PHE A 211 -15.26 17.58 -5.20
N ILE A 212 -14.76 18.27 -6.24
CA ILE A 212 -13.43 18.91 -6.25
C ILE A 212 -13.30 19.97 -5.14
N ASP A 213 -14.39 20.69 -4.82
CA ASP A 213 -14.40 21.69 -3.74
C ASP A 213 -14.51 21.09 -2.33
N ALA A 214 -14.85 19.81 -2.19
CA ALA A 214 -15.29 19.25 -0.92
C ALA A 214 -14.24 19.28 0.20
N LYS A 215 -12.93 19.27 -0.14
CA LYS A 215 -11.81 19.32 0.81
C LYS A 215 -11.11 20.68 0.92
N LEU A 216 -11.61 21.72 0.24
CA LEU A 216 -11.13 23.09 0.51
C LEU A 216 -11.44 23.53 1.95
N ASP A 217 -12.57 23.05 2.48
CA ASP A 217 -12.87 23.14 3.91
C ASP A 217 -12.16 22.00 4.65
N GLY A 218 -11.02 22.29 5.28
CA GLY A 218 -10.23 21.33 6.03
C GLY A 218 -10.92 20.72 7.26
N THR A 219 -12.15 21.15 7.58
CA THR A 219 -12.97 20.55 8.65
C THR A 219 -13.87 19.42 8.15
N LYS A 220 -14.05 19.28 6.83
CA LYS A 220 -14.92 18.29 6.20
C LYS A 220 -14.12 17.19 5.51
N VAL A 221 -14.72 16.01 5.40
CA VAL A 221 -14.14 14.85 4.69
C VAL A 221 -12.71 14.54 5.17
N THR A 222 -12.49 14.59 6.48
CA THR A 222 -11.16 14.48 7.11
C THR A 222 -10.65 13.03 7.22
N GLY A 223 -11.52 12.05 7.01
CA GLY A 223 -11.22 10.61 7.04
C GLY A 223 -10.96 10.00 5.67
N ALA A 224 -10.98 10.77 4.58
CA ALA A 224 -10.87 10.24 3.23
C ALA A 224 -9.89 11.04 2.35
N ASN A 225 -9.18 10.32 1.49
CA ASN A 225 -8.56 10.86 0.29
C ASN A 225 -9.61 10.97 -0.82
N VAL A 226 -9.48 11.96 -1.69
CA VAL A 226 -10.44 12.20 -2.78
C VAL A 226 -9.72 12.27 -4.11
N SER A 227 -10.23 11.59 -5.13
CA SER A 227 -9.58 11.62 -6.45
C SER A 227 -10.58 11.67 -7.59
N VAL A 228 -10.21 12.42 -8.63
CA VAL A 228 -11.04 12.53 -9.84
C VAL A 228 -10.52 11.56 -10.89
N LYS A 229 -11.42 10.71 -11.39
CA LYS A 229 -11.17 9.81 -12.52
C LYS A 229 -11.27 10.61 -13.82
N ILE A 230 -10.12 10.87 -14.42
CA ILE A 230 -9.95 11.64 -15.65
C ILE A 230 -9.96 10.69 -16.85
N ASP A 231 -10.82 10.95 -17.82
CA ASP A 231 -10.80 10.27 -19.12
C ASP A 231 -10.00 11.05 -20.18
N ASP A 232 -9.61 10.35 -21.23
CA ASP A 232 -8.79 10.90 -22.32
C ASP A 232 -9.54 12.02 -23.04
N ALA A 233 -10.87 11.90 -23.19
CA ALA A 233 -11.69 12.91 -23.84
C ALA A 233 -11.66 14.26 -23.10
N PHE A 234 -11.68 14.25 -21.77
CA PHE A 234 -11.52 15.47 -20.97
C PHE A 234 -10.15 16.10 -21.20
N MET A 235 -9.07 15.32 -21.15
CA MET A 235 -7.71 15.86 -21.38
C MET A 235 -7.53 16.40 -22.80
N GLN A 236 -8.17 15.79 -23.80
CA GLN A 236 -8.21 16.33 -25.16
C GLN A 236 -9.01 17.64 -25.23
N ALA A 237 -10.12 17.75 -24.49
CA ALA A 237 -10.89 18.98 -24.41
C ALA A 237 -10.07 20.12 -23.77
N VAL A 238 -9.33 19.84 -22.69
CA VAL A 238 -8.40 20.80 -22.06
C VAL A 238 -7.33 21.26 -23.05
N LYS A 239 -6.62 20.32 -23.70
CA LYS A 239 -5.54 20.67 -24.65
C LYS A 239 -6.04 21.50 -25.82
N ASN A 240 -7.21 21.17 -26.35
CA ASN A 240 -7.79 21.83 -27.51
C ASN A 240 -8.69 23.03 -27.16
N LYS A 241 -8.79 23.40 -25.87
CA LYS A 241 -9.67 24.46 -25.36
C LYS A 241 -11.13 24.32 -25.85
N LYS A 242 -11.64 23.10 -25.82
CA LYS A 242 -13.01 22.76 -26.23
C LYS A 242 -13.90 22.56 -24.99
N PRO A 243 -15.22 22.76 -25.13
CA PRO A 243 -16.16 22.36 -24.09
C PRO A 243 -16.11 20.84 -23.88
N TYR A 244 -16.51 20.41 -22.69
CA TYR A 244 -16.63 19.02 -22.31
C TYR A 244 -18.03 18.73 -21.79
N GLN A 245 -18.57 17.58 -22.17
CA GLN A 245 -19.92 17.18 -21.81
C GLN A 245 -19.90 16.26 -20.59
N GLN A 246 -20.57 16.70 -19.52
CA GLN A 246 -20.87 15.91 -18.34
C GLN A 246 -22.25 15.28 -18.46
N THR A 247 -22.40 14.04 -18.00
CA THR A 247 -23.62 13.25 -18.13
C THR A 247 -23.92 12.44 -16.87
N PHE A 248 -25.20 12.24 -16.57
CA PHE A 248 -25.65 11.25 -15.59
C PHE A 248 -26.78 10.38 -16.14
N PRO A 249 -26.75 9.04 -15.99
CA PRO A 249 -25.60 8.24 -15.57
C PRO A 249 -24.36 8.48 -16.45
N ILE A 250 -23.16 8.25 -15.91
CA ILE A 250 -21.90 8.53 -16.62
C ILE A 250 -21.61 7.54 -17.77
N HIS A 251 -22.41 6.47 -17.86
CA HIS A 251 -22.36 5.46 -18.90
C HIS A 251 -23.76 5.24 -19.47
N GLY A 252 -23.87 5.07 -20.79
CA GLY A 252 -25.13 4.80 -21.48
C GLY A 252 -25.34 5.70 -22.69
N LYS A 253 -26.26 5.30 -23.58
CA LYS A 253 -26.56 6.05 -24.82
C LYS A 253 -27.52 7.23 -24.58
N ASN A 254 -28.36 7.15 -23.55
CA ASN A 254 -29.41 8.12 -23.26
C ASN A 254 -29.26 8.62 -21.81
N PRO A 255 -28.37 9.60 -21.54
CA PRO A 255 -28.22 10.14 -20.20
C PRO A 255 -29.47 10.91 -19.77
N LEU A 256 -29.82 10.80 -18.49
CA LEU A 256 -30.94 11.52 -17.87
C LEU A 256 -30.62 13.00 -17.65
N TYR A 257 -29.34 13.32 -17.48
CA TYR A 257 -28.86 14.67 -17.28
C TYR A 257 -27.63 14.90 -18.16
N THR A 258 -27.54 16.08 -18.76
CA THR A 258 -26.39 16.52 -19.55
C THR A 258 -26.06 17.98 -19.22
N LYS A 259 -24.78 18.30 -19.04
CA LYS A 259 -24.28 19.65 -18.81
C LYS A 259 -23.00 19.84 -19.60
N GLU A 260 -22.90 20.95 -20.34
CA GLU A 260 -21.65 21.36 -20.97
C GLU A 260 -20.83 22.21 -19.99
N VAL A 261 -19.53 21.98 -19.91
CA VAL A 261 -18.59 22.71 -19.06
C VAL A 261 -17.36 23.15 -19.84
N ASP A 262 -16.73 24.24 -19.40
CA ASP A 262 -15.40 24.63 -19.87
C ASP A 262 -14.35 23.70 -19.24
N ALA A 263 -13.76 22.82 -20.06
CA ALA A 263 -12.77 21.86 -19.61
C ALA A 263 -11.52 22.54 -19.00
N SER A 264 -11.12 23.68 -19.56
CA SER A 264 -9.93 24.41 -19.11
C SER A 264 -10.14 25.03 -17.73
N GLN A 265 -11.33 25.58 -17.48
CA GLN A 265 -11.68 26.10 -16.16
C GLN A 265 -11.76 24.99 -15.12
N LEU A 266 -12.40 23.85 -15.47
CA LEU A 266 -12.49 22.71 -14.56
C LEU A 266 -11.11 22.11 -14.24
N TRP A 267 -10.21 22.05 -15.22
CA TRP A 267 -8.82 21.63 -15.00
C TRP A 267 -8.03 22.59 -14.11
N SER A 268 -8.14 23.90 -14.36
CA SER A 268 -7.52 24.92 -13.50
C SER A 268 -8.02 24.85 -12.05
N LYS A 269 -9.30 24.50 -11.86
CA LYS A 269 -9.90 24.30 -10.55
C LYS A 269 -9.31 23.08 -9.83
N ILE A 270 -9.13 21.96 -10.53
CA ILE A 270 -8.45 20.77 -9.98
C ILE A 270 -7.03 21.15 -9.51
N ILE A 271 -6.26 21.84 -10.36
CA ILE A 271 -4.90 22.27 -10.02
C ILE A 271 -4.89 23.20 -8.80
N HIS A 272 -5.78 24.20 -8.78
CA HIS A 272 -5.83 25.16 -7.68
C HIS A 272 -6.17 24.49 -6.35
N ASN A 273 -7.17 23.60 -6.33
CA ASN A 273 -7.56 22.90 -5.10
C ASN A 273 -6.47 21.93 -4.63
N ALA A 274 -5.81 21.22 -5.55
CA ALA A 274 -4.69 20.35 -5.23
C ALA A 274 -3.51 21.13 -4.64
N TRP A 275 -3.20 22.32 -5.18
CA TRP A 275 -2.21 23.22 -4.59
C TRP A 275 -2.63 23.73 -3.19
N ALA A 276 -3.90 24.09 -3.01
CA ALA A 276 -4.40 24.67 -1.76
C ALA A 276 -4.57 23.64 -0.63
N SER A 277 -4.86 22.38 -0.94
CA SER A 277 -5.32 21.38 0.04
C SER A 277 -4.69 19.98 -0.12
N ALA A 278 -3.73 19.81 -1.04
CA ALA A 278 -3.18 18.52 -1.48
C ALA A 278 -4.19 17.57 -2.16
N GLU A 279 -5.41 18.04 -2.43
CA GLU A 279 -6.54 17.26 -2.92
C GLU A 279 -7.38 18.08 -3.92
N PRO A 280 -8.08 17.46 -4.89
CA PRO A 280 -8.12 16.02 -5.14
C PRO A 280 -6.89 15.52 -5.89
N GLY A 281 -6.56 14.26 -5.67
CA GLY A 281 -5.71 13.49 -6.58
C GLY A 281 -6.35 13.30 -7.95
N VAL A 282 -5.57 12.83 -8.93
CA VAL A 282 -6.04 12.50 -10.27
C VAL A 282 -5.73 11.04 -10.61
N LEU A 283 -6.69 10.38 -11.24
CA LEU A 283 -6.55 9.00 -11.74
C LEU A 283 -6.85 8.99 -13.23
N PHE A 284 -5.87 8.71 -14.08
CA PHE A 284 -6.06 8.62 -15.54
C PHE A 284 -6.78 7.32 -15.91
N TRP A 285 -8.10 7.36 -15.88
CA TRP A 285 -8.95 6.18 -15.79
C TRP A 285 -8.95 5.33 -17.06
N ASP A 286 -8.94 5.97 -18.23
CA ASP A 286 -8.87 5.25 -19.51
C ASP A 286 -7.52 4.51 -19.65
N THR A 287 -6.44 5.06 -19.08
CA THR A 287 -5.13 4.39 -19.03
C THR A 287 -5.15 3.23 -18.04
N VAL A 288 -5.71 3.42 -16.84
CA VAL A 288 -5.90 2.35 -15.85
C VAL A 288 -6.65 1.17 -16.47
N GLN A 289 -7.80 1.41 -17.11
CA GLN A 289 -8.62 0.35 -17.70
C GLN A 289 -7.94 -0.36 -18.88
N ARG A 290 -7.13 0.37 -19.65
CA ARG A 290 -6.43 -0.17 -20.81
C ARG A 290 -5.23 -1.03 -20.42
N GLU A 291 -4.47 -0.64 -19.39
CA GLU A 291 -3.25 -1.35 -18.96
C GLU A 291 -3.55 -2.51 -17.99
N SER A 292 -4.60 -2.38 -17.17
CA SER A 292 -5.00 -3.36 -16.15
C SER A 292 -5.39 -4.70 -16.76
N ILE A 293 -4.62 -5.76 -16.48
CA ILE A 293 -4.94 -7.11 -16.94
C ILE A 293 -6.28 -7.63 -16.38
N PRO A 294 -6.66 -7.38 -15.10
CA PRO A 294 -7.98 -7.76 -14.59
C PRO A 294 -9.16 -7.26 -15.42
N ASP A 295 -9.04 -6.11 -16.10
CA ASP A 295 -10.12 -5.57 -16.94
C ASP A 295 -10.37 -6.39 -18.22
N CYS A 296 -9.46 -7.27 -18.62
CA CYS A 296 -9.70 -8.31 -19.64
C CYS A 296 -10.80 -9.32 -19.22
N TYR A 297 -11.14 -9.36 -17.94
CA TYR A 297 -12.16 -10.21 -17.34
C TYR A 297 -13.35 -9.39 -16.80
N ALA A 298 -13.57 -8.18 -17.36
CA ALA A 298 -14.62 -7.28 -16.91
C ALA A 298 -16.03 -7.90 -16.98
N ASP A 299 -16.32 -8.74 -17.97
CA ASP A 299 -17.57 -9.51 -18.12
C ASP A 299 -17.74 -10.59 -17.05
N LEU A 300 -16.64 -11.04 -16.41
CA LEU A 300 -16.64 -11.96 -15.29
C LEU A 300 -16.65 -11.22 -13.92
N GLY A 301 -16.90 -9.91 -13.94
CA GLY A 301 -16.98 -9.06 -12.76
C GLY A 301 -15.64 -8.57 -12.23
N PHE A 302 -14.58 -8.57 -13.03
CA PHE A 302 -13.27 -7.99 -12.67
C PHE A 302 -13.05 -6.57 -13.18
N ARG A 303 -14.13 -5.91 -13.59
CA ARG A 303 -14.09 -4.50 -14.01
C ARG A 303 -13.63 -3.62 -12.87
N THR A 304 -12.56 -2.87 -13.10
CA THR A 304 -12.06 -1.89 -12.14
C THR A 304 -13.07 -0.76 -11.97
N ILE A 305 -13.41 -0.42 -10.71
CA ILE A 305 -14.40 0.64 -10.41
C ILE A 305 -13.81 1.82 -9.63
N SER A 306 -12.80 1.56 -8.80
CA SER A 306 -12.09 2.55 -7.98
C SER A 306 -10.67 2.05 -7.67
N THR A 307 -9.96 2.75 -6.80
CA THR A 307 -8.68 2.33 -6.22
C THR A 307 -8.80 2.20 -4.71
N ASN A 308 -7.84 1.53 -4.10
CA ASN A 308 -7.66 1.57 -2.65
C ASN A 308 -7.24 2.98 -2.14
N PRO A 309 -7.17 3.22 -0.80
CA PRO A 309 -6.84 4.52 -0.19
C PRO A 309 -5.60 5.25 -0.72
N CYS A 310 -4.58 4.49 -1.15
CA CYS A 310 -3.29 5.05 -1.56
C CYS A 310 -3.14 5.16 -3.10
N GLY A 311 -4.15 4.72 -3.87
CA GLY A 311 -4.21 4.88 -5.33
C GLY A 311 -3.37 3.89 -6.15
N GLU A 312 -2.53 3.09 -5.51
CA GLU A 312 -1.58 2.18 -6.15
C GLU A 312 -2.22 0.91 -6.73
N ILE A 313 -3.48 0.63 -6.40
CA ILE A 313 -4.18 -0.60 -6.81
C ILE A 313 -5.57 -0.29 -7.32
N PRO A 314 -5.75 -0.34 -8.65
CA PRO A 314 -7.07 -0.39 -9.25
C PRO A 314 -7.73 -1.74 -8.95
N LEU A 315 -8.94 -1.71 -8.39
CA LEU A 315 -9.67 -2.89 -7.94
C LEU A 315 -11.12 -2.88 -8.45
N CYS A 316 -11.64 -4.10 -8.68
CA CYS A 316 -13.06 -4.31 -8.89
C CYS A 316 -13.80 -4.42 -7.55
N ALA A 317 -15.14 -4.47 -7.59
CA ALA A 317 -15.94 -4.63 -6.39
C ALA A 317 -15.62 -5.94 -5.65
N TYR A 318 -15.40 -5.83 -4.34
CA TYR A 318 -15.09 -6.91 -3.40
C TYR A 318 -13.74 -7.59 -3.61
N ASP A 319 -12.90 -7.04 -4.46
CA ASP A 319 -11.50 -7.46 -4.58
C ASP A 319 -10.66 -6.84 -3.46
N SER A 320 -9.56 -7.51 -3.14
CA SER A 320 -8.71 -7.14 -2.01
C SER A 320 -7.24 -7.21 -2.38
N CYS A 321 -6.41 -6.46 -1.66
CA CYS A 321 -4.98 -6.49 -1.87
C CYS A 321 -4.17 -6.86 -0.64
N ARG A 322 -3.27 -7.82 -0.87
CA ARG A 322 -2.13 -8.17 -0.01
C ARG A 322 -0.91 -7.46 -0.53
N LEU A 323 -0.02 -7.05 0.36
CA LEU A 323 1.17 -6.33 -0.03
C LEU A 323 2.41 -6.85 0.66
N LEU A 324 3.51 -6.84 -0.09
CA LEU A 324 4.85 -7.17 0.34
C LEU A 324 5.81 -6.29 -0.45
N ALA A 325 6.83 -5.73 0.21
CA ALA A 325 7.85 -4.92 -0.44
C ALA A 325 9.20 -5.63 -0.44
N ILE A 326 9.93 -5.54 -1.54
CA ILE A 326 11.32 -5.97 -1.65
C ILE A 326 12.22 -4.77 -1.31
N ASN A 327 13.16 -4.95 -0.40
CA ASN A 327 14.10 -3.88 -0.02
C ASN A 327 15.26 -3.81 -1.02
N LEU A 328 15.20 -2.85 -1.95
CA LEU A 328 16.16 -2.76 -3.05
C LEU A 328 17.60 -2.48 -2.59
N TYR A 329 17.77 -1.76 -1.47
CA TYR A 329 19.10 -1.46 -0.93
C TYR A 329 19.89 -2.72 -0.56
N SER A 330 19.21 -3.78 -0.11
CA SER A 330 19.85 -5.04 0.31
C SER A 330 20.43 -5.88 -0.83
N PHE A 331 20.23 -5.46 -2.08
CA PHE A 331 20.82 -6.08 -3.27
C PHE A 331 22.00 -5.28 -3.81
N VAL A 332 22.37 -4.16 -3.16
CA VAL A 332 23.59 -3.43 -3.49
C VAL A 332 24.77 -4.02 -2.71
N GLU A 333 25.78 -4.46 -3.45
CA GLU A 333 27.08 -4.88 -2.92
C GLU A 333 28.05 -3.70 -2.88
N ASN A 334 28.94 -3.68 -1.89
CA ASN A 334 29.91 -2.61 -1.66
C ASN A 334 29.31 -1.18 -1.71
N PRO A 335 28.19 -0.91 -0.99
CA PRO A 335 27.45 0.34 -1.13
C PRO A 335 28.33 1.55 -0.82
N TYR A 336 28.12 2.65 -1.55
CA TYR A 336 28.83 3.93 -1.41
C TYR A 336 30.32 3.92 -1.77
N THR A 337 30.78 2.86 -2.47
CA THR A 337 32.15 2.76 -2.99
C THR A 337 32.15 2.79 -4.52
N GLU A 338 33.33 2.93 -5.13
CA GLU A 338 33.48 2.84 -6.60
C GLU A 338 33.21 1.41 -7.14
N GLU A 339 33.26 0.39 -6.27
CA GLU A 339 32.98 -1.01 -6.59
C GLU A 339 31.50 -1.39 -6.37
N ALA A 340 30.64 -0.41 -6.09
CA ALA A 340 29.23 -0.64 -5.83
C ALA A 340 28.51 -1.23 -7.05
N PHE A 341 27.78 -2.33 -6.87
CA PHE A 341 26.96 -2.92 -7.93
C PHE A 341 25.68 -3.56 -7.38
N PHE A 342 24.69 -3.76 -8.24
CA PHE A 342 23.42 -4.40 -7.88
C PHE A 342 23.43 -5.88 -8.30
N ASP A 343 23.22 -6.78 -7.34
CA ASP A 343 23.16 -8.22 -7.56
C ASP A 343 21.79 -8.63 -8.14
N PHE A 344 21.67 -8.56 -9.47
CA PHE A 344 20.45 -8.92 -10.19
C PHE A 344 20.07 -10.40 -10.05
N ASP A 345 21.03 -11.31 -9.87
CA ASP A 345 20.74 -12.74 -9.72
C ASP A 345 20.06 -13.01 -8.38
N ARG A 346 20.60 -12.43 -7.29
CA ARG A 346 19.96 -12.48 -5.99
C ARG A 346 18.61 -11.78 -6.01
N PHE A 347 18.51 -10.60 -6.63
CA PHE A 347 17.26 -9.87 -6.75
C PHE A 347 16.17 -10.69 -7.43
N ARG A 348 16.45 -11.30 -8.59
CA ARG A 348 15.49 -12.16 -9.29
C ARG A 348 15.04 -13.34 -8.44
N ARG A 349 15.94 -13.99 -7.69
CA ARG A 349 15.59 -15.09 -6.78
C ARG A 349 14.62 -14.65 -5.68
N PHE A 350 14.92 -13.55 -4.99
CA PHE A 350 14.03 -13.05 -3.92
C PHE A 350 12.74 -12.44 -4.47
N ALA A 351 12.74 -11.86 -5.67
CA ALA A 351 11.52 -11.41 -6.34
C ALA A 351 10.59 -12.59 -6.70
N ALA A 352 11.15 -13.68 -7.21
CA ALA A 352 10.39 -14.92 -7.46
C ALA A 352 9.84 -15.52 -6.16
N MET A 353 10.66 -15.56 -5.10
CA MET A 353 10.25 -16.01 -3.76
C MET A 353 9.15 -15.13 -3.16
N ALA A 354 9.27 -13.80 -3.30
CA ALA A 354 8.27 -12.84 -2.83
C ALA A 354 6.91 -13.09 -3.49
N GLN A 355 6.88 -13.34 -4.81
CA GLN A 355 5.64 -13.68 -5.50
C GLN A 355 5.04 -15.01 -5.01
N ARG A 356 5.89 -16.01 -4.74
CA ARG A 356 5.45 -17.31 -4.23
C ARG A 356 4.86 -17.22 -2.83
N VAL A 357 5.57 -16.57 -1.91
CA VAL A 357 5.08 -16.25 -0.56
C VAL A 357 3.77 -15.47 -0.62
N MET A 358 3.64 -14.54 -1.58
CA MET A 358 2.39 -13.80 -1.76
C MET A 358 1.20 -14.68 -2.19
N ASP A 359 1.42 -15.72 -3.00
CA ASP A 359 0.38 -16.72 -3.29
C ASP A 359 0.03 -17.55 -2.04
N ASP A 360 0.99 -17.88 -1.18
CA ASP A 360 0.71 -18.56 0.09
C ASP A 360 -0.12 -17.69 1.04
N ILE A 361 0.11 -16.37 1.04
CA ILE A 361 -0.70 -15.40 1.80
C ILE A 361 -2.14 -15.34 1.26
N VAL A 362 -2.40 -15.68 -0.01
CA VAL A 362 -3.77 -15.85 -0.53
C VAL A 362 -4.46 -17.03 0.15
N ASP A 363 -3.76 -18.14 0.35
CA ASP A 363 -4.33 -19.31 1.03
C ASP A 363 -4.54 -19.03 2.53
N LEU A 364 -3.59 -18.37 3.19
CA LEU A 364 -3.75 -17.94 4.59
C LEU A 364 -4.93 -16.98 4.77
N GLU A 365 -5.22 -16.15 3.77
CA GLU A 365 -6.41 -15.32 3.81
C GLU A 365 -7.68 -16.11 3.74
N MET A 366 -7.74 -17.15 2.90
CA MET A 366 -8.95 -17.97 2.84
C MET A 366 -9.23 -18.60 4.20
N GLU A 367 -8.19 -19.07 4.89
CA GLU A 367 -8.31 -19.53 6.27
C GLU A 367 -8.74 -18.40 7.25
N LYS A 368 -8.28 -17.16 7.05
CA LYS A 368 -8.73 -16.01 7.87
C LYS A 368 -10.16 -15.58 7.56
N ILE A 369 -10.62 -15.62 6.31
CA ILE A 369 -12.00 -15.34 5.95
C ILE A 369 -12.93 -16.39 6.54
N GLU A 370 -12.53 -17.67 6.53
CA GLU A 370 -13.27 -18.74 7.21
C GLU A 370 -13.39 -18.48 8.71
N GLN A 371 -12.32 -18.03 9.37
CA GLN A 371 -12.37 -17.61 10.78
C GLN A 371 -13.29 -16.41 11.01
N ILE A 372 -13.30 -15.43 10.10
CA ILE A 372 -14.20 -14.28 10.17
C ILE A 372 -15.66 -14.73 10.04
N LEU A 373 -15.98 -15.57 9.04
CA LEU A 373 -17.32 -16.12 8.84
C LEU A 373 -17.78 -16.94 10.05
N ALA A 374 -16.91 -17.81 10.58
CA ALA A 374 -17.22 -18.59 11.79
C ALA A 374 -17.46 -17.68 13.01
N LYS A 375 -16.68 -16.59 13.15
CA LYS A 375 -16.88 -15.61 14.23
C LYS A 375 -18.22 -14.90 14.12
N ILE A 376 -18.62 -14.51 12.91
CA ILE A 376 -19.92 -13.90 12.63
C ILE A 376 -21.04 -14.90 12.95
N ASP A 377 -20.91 -16.15 12.54
CA ASP A 377 -21.92 -17.17 12.83
C ASP A 377 -22.08 -17.40 14.33
N ALA A 378 -20.99 -17.37 15.07
CA ALA A 378 -20.97 -17.52 16.52
C ALA A 378 -21.44 -16.29 17.31
N ASP A 379 -21.55 -15.10 16.69
CA ASP A 379 -22.06 -13.91 17.37
C ASP A 379 -23.52 -14.11 17.81
N PRO A 380 -23.90 -13.68 19.04
CA PRO A 380 -25.22 -13.94 19.61
C PRO A 380 -26.35 -13.12 18.98
N GLU A 381 -26.02 -12.19 18.08
CA GLU A 381 -26.99 -11.33 17.39
C GLU A 381 -27.84 -12.08 16.36
N ASP A 382 -29.02 -11.53 16.07
CA ASP A 382 -29.95 -12.10 15.09
C ASP A 382 -29.32 -12.21 13.68
N PRO A 383 -29.65 -13.27 12.90
CA PRO A 383 -29.10 -13.45 11.56
C PRO A 383 -29.31 -12.26 10.62
N GLU A 384 -30.41 -11.51 10.78
CA GLU A 384 -30.70 -10.32 9.96
C GLU A 384 -29.66 -9.20 10.17
N ILE A 385 -29.20 -8.99 11.42
CA ILE A 385 -28.16 -8.00 11.76
C ILE A 385 -26.82 -8.41 11.13
N LYS A 386 -26.50 -9.70 11.25
CA LYS A 386 -25.22 -10.27 10.80
C LYS A 386 -25.14 -10.48 9.29
N ARG A 387 -26.28 -10.53 8.61
CA ARG A 387 -26.41 -10.79 7.17
C ARG A 387 -25.49 -9.92 6.35
N ALA A 388 -25.33 -8.67 6.77
CA ALA A 388 -24.54 -7.71 6.05
C ALA A 388 -23.05 -8.05 5.96
N GLU A 389 -22.43 -8.22 7.13
CA GLU A 389 -21.02 -8.59 7.26
C GLU A 389 -20.79 -9.96 6.62
N ARG A 390 -21.71 -10.92 6.83
CA ARG A 390 -21.59 -12.25 6.26
C ARG A 390 -21.51 -12.24 4.72
N LEU A 391 -22.49 -11.63 4.06
CA LEU A 391 -22.52 -11.55 2.59
C LEU A 391 -21.31 -10.80 2.02
N LEU A 392 -20.83 -9.78 2.73
CA LEU A 392 -19.61 -9.06 2.37
C LEU A 392 -18.41 -10.00 2.29
N TRP A 393 -18.16 -10.81 3.34
CA TRP A 393 -17.03 -11.73 3.37
C TRP A 393 -17.17 -12.88 2.38
N GLU A 394 -18.38 -13.37 2.11
CA GLU A 394 -18.63 -14.35 1.05
C GLU A 394 -18.29 -13.79 -0.35
N LYS A 395 -18.65 -12.53 -0.64
CA LYS A 395 -18.27 -11.85 -1.90
C LYS A 395 -16.75 -11.71 -2.02
N ILE A 396 -16.08 -11.32 -0.94
CA ILE A 396 -14.61 -11.17 -0.91
C ILE A 396 -13.92 -12.53 -1.08
N GLN A 397 -14.40 -13.57 -0.41
CA GLN A 397 -13.87 -14.93 -0.55
C GLN A 397 -13.93 -15.38 -2.01
N LYS A 398 -15.08 -15.16 -2.66
CA LYS A 398 -15.28 -15.49 -4.07
C LYS A 398 -14.28 -14.75 -4.97
N LYS A 399 -14.14 -13.43 -4.82
CA LYS A 399 -13.20 -12.64 -5.64
C LYS A 399 -11.75 -13.03 -5.41
N CYS A 400 -11.36 -13.21 -4.15
CA CYS A 400 -10.01 -13.62 -3.78
C CYS A 400 -9.67 -15.00 -4.35
N THR A 401 -10.61 -15.95 -4.32
CA THR A 401 -10.41 -17.29 -4.91
C THR A 401 -10.30 -17.24 -6.43
N GLN A 402 -11.16 -16.47 -7.09
CA GLN A 402 -11.20 -16.38 -8.55
C GLN A 402 -9.98 -15.67 -9.14
N GLY A 403 -9.54 -14.57 -8.52
CA GLY A 403 -8.43 -13.76 -9.05
C GLY A 403 -7.07 -14.09 -8.43
N ARG A 404 -7.02 -14.53 -7.17
CA ARG A 404 -5.77 -14.74 -6.41
C ARG A 404 -4.81 -13.55 -6.53
N ARG A 405 -5.33 -12.32 -6.43
CA ARG A 405 -4.54 -11.10 -6.62
C ARG A 405 -3.43 -10.98 -5.57
N THR A 406 -2.28 -10.52 -6.03
CA THR A 406 -1.10 -10.23 -5.22
C THR A 406 -0.56 -8.84 -5.57
N GLY A 407 0.28 -8.28 -4.68
CA GLY A 407 0.93 -6.99 -4.85
C GLY A 407 2.34 -7.00 -4.28
N VAL A 408 3.28 -7.55 -5.04
CA VAL A 408 4.72 -7.45 -4.78
C VAL A 408 5.18 -6.07 -5.26
N GLY A 409 5.77 -5.32 -4.34
CA GLY A 409 6.34 -4.00 -4.60
C GLY A 409 7.77 -3.91 -4.15
N ILE A 410 8.25 -2.68 -4.04
CA ILE A 410 9.59 -2.37 -3.58
C ILE A 410 9.56 -1.33 -2.47
N THR A 411 10.69 -1.18 -1.79
CA THR A 411 11.07 -0.03 -0.98
C THR A 411 12.54 0.28 -1.21
N ALA A 412 13.02 1.40 -0.65
CA ALA A 412 14.44 1.77 -0.67
C ALA A 412 14.97 2.13 -2.06
N GLU A 413 14.14 2.59 -3.01
CA GLU A 413 14.61 2.95 -4.35
C GLU A 413 15.60 4.13 -4.31
N GLY A 414 15.27 5.17 -3.53
CA GLY A 414 16.18 6.29 -3.27
C GLY A 414 17.52 5.86 -2.66
N ASP A 415 17.49 4.95 -1.68
CA ASP A 415 18.71 4.45 -1.04
C ASP A 415 19.52 3.53 -1.93
N MET A 416 18.87 2.66 -2.72
CA MET A 416 19.54 1.81 -3.71
C MET A 416 20.31 2.67 -4.71
N LEU A 417 19.66 3.70 -5.28
CA LEU A 417 20.31 4.60 -6.23
C LEU A 417 21.48 5.34 -5.58
N ALA A 418 21.28 5.89 -4.38
CA ALA A 418 22.35 6.58 -3.66
C ALA A 418 23.54 5.65 -3.35
N ALA A 419 23.27 4.41 -2.94
CA ALA A 419 24.28 3.40 -2.66
C ALA A 419 25.12 3.01 -3.90
N LEU A 420 24.53 3.11 -5.09
CA LEU A 420 25.20 2.90 -6.37
C LEU A 420 25.89 4.18 -6.91
N GLY A 421 25.90 5.27 -6.14
CA GLY A 421 26.43 6.56 -6.59
C GLY A 421 25.57 7.26 -7.63
N LEU A 422 24.33 6.82 -7.84
CA LEU A 422 23.39 7.39 -8.81
C LEU A 422 22.52 8.45 -8.13
N ARG A 423 22.50 9.66 -8.70
CA ARG A 423 21.63 10.74 -8.19
C ARG A 423 20.19 10.51 -8.62
N TYR A 424 19.27 10.43 -7.66
CA TYR A 424 17.84 10.26 -7.93
C TYR A 424 17.32 11.32 -8.92
N GLY A 425 16.49 10.90 -9.88
CA GLY A 425 15.93 11.79 -10.90
C GLY A 425 16.88 12.20 -12.03
N SER A 426 18.12 11.68 -12.05
CA SER A 426 19.00 11.75 -13.23
C SER A 426 18.57 10.74 -14.31
N ASP A 427 19.00 10.95 -15.56
CA ASP A 427 18.70 10.04 -16.67
C ASP A 427 19.37 8.66 -16.48
N GLU A 428 20.54 8.64 -15.85
CA GLU A 428 21.26 7.41 -15.51
C GLU A 428 20.51 6.61 -14.44
N ALA A 429 20.09 7.27 -13.36
CA ALA A 429 19.27 6.66 -12.31
C ALA A 429 17.94 6.14 -12.85
N LEU A 430 17.30 6.90 -13.76
CA LEU A 430 16.05 6.50 -14.42
C LEU A 430 16.22 5.21 -15.24
N LYS A 431 17.26 5.13 -16.07
CA LYS A 431 17.55 3.93 -16.89
C LYS A 431 17.79 2.72 -16.00
N PHE A 432 18.57 2.90 -14.93
CA PHE A 432 18.86 1.84 -13.98
C PHE A 432 17.60 1.36 -13.24
N SER A 433 16.78 2.29 -12.76
CA SER A 433 15.49 1.98 -12.12
C SER A 433 14.57 1.18 -13.05
N VAL A 434 14.45 1.58 -14.33
CA VAL A 434 13.67 0.83 -15.33
C VAL A 434 14.18 -0.61 -15.48
N GLU A 435 15.50 -0.83 -15.43
CA GLU A 435 16.07 -2.18 -15.50
C GLU A 435 15.77 -3.02 -14.25
N VAL A 436 15.82 -2.42 -13.06
CA VAL A 436 15.41 -3.08 -11.81
C VAL A 436 13.94 -3.49 -11.87
N HIS A 437 13.05 -2.58 -12.25
CA HIS A 437 11.60 -2.85 -12.31
C HIS A 437 11.22 -3.83 -13.44
N LYS A 438 11.95 -3.81 -14.57
CA LYS A 438 11.81 -4.85 -15.59
C LYS A 438 12.17 -6.23 -15.03
N ASN A 439 13.27 -6.36 -14.30
CA ASN A 439 13.67 -7.63 -13.69
C ASN A 439 12.67 -8.09 -12.61
N LEU A 440 12.10 -7.16 -11.83
CA LEU A 440 11.04 -7.46 -10.88
C LEU A 440 9.82 -8.06 -11.58
N ALA A 441 9.37 -7.42 -12.66
CA ALA A 441 8.21 -7.88 -13.41
C ALA A 441 8.44 -9.26 -14.00
N LEU A 442 9.58 -9.47 -14.67
CA LEU A 442 9.92 -10.78 -15.25
C LEU A 442 10.00 -11.88 -14.19
N ALA A 443 10.66 -11.63 -13.05
CA ALA A 443 10.80 -12.62 -11.99
C ALA A 443 9.44 -12.97 -11.33
N ALA A 444 8.60 -11.97 -11.06
CA ALA A 444 7.28 -12.20 -10.48
C ALA A 444 6.35 -12.97 -11.44
N TYR A 445 6.28 -12.56 -12.71
CA TYR A 445 5.45 -13.27 -13.69
C TYR A 445 5.94 -14.68 -13.95
N ARG A 446 7.26 -14.90 -14.04
CA ARG A 446 7.84 -16.25 -14.17
C ARG A 446 7.50 -17.13 -12.97
N SER A 447 7.64 -16.63 -11.75
CA SER A 447 7.23 -17.34 -10.53
C SER A 447 5.73 -17.70 -10.55
N SER A 448 4.85 -16.80 -10.99
CA SER A 448 3.41 -17.10 -11.09
C SER A 448 3.07 -18.13 -12.17
N VAL A 449 3.82 -18.19 -13.27
CA VAL A 449 3.68 -19.22 -14.32
C VAL A 449 4.19 -20.58 -13.82
N GLU A 450 5.34 -20.60 -13.15
CA GLU A 450 5.89 -21.81 -12.50
C GLU A 450 4.92 -22.35 -11.45
N MET A 451 4.35 -21.48 -10.61
CA MET A 451 3.30 -21.87 -9.67
C MET A 451 2.02 -22.35 -10.37
N ALA A 452 1.66 -21.81 -11.54
CA ALA A 452 0.51 -22.32 -12.28
C ALA A 452 0.74 -23.74 -12.78
N ARG A 453 1.97 -24.07 -13.17
CA ARG A 453 2.35 -25.44 -13.53
C ARG A 453 2.23 -26.41 -12.34
N ASP A 454 2.66 -25.98 -11.15
CA ASP A 454 2.70 -26.84 -9.96
C ASP A 454 1.38 -26.88 -9.16
N ARG A 455 0.63 -25.77 -9.15
CA ARG A 455 -0.55 -25.54 -8.30
C ARG A 455 -1.86 -25.31 -9.09
N GLY A 456 -1.76 -25.20 -10.42
CA GLY A 456 -2.84 -24.78 -11.32
C GLY A 456 -2.93 -23.25 -11.48
N PRO A 457 -3.39 -22.72 -12.63
CA PRO A 457 -3.59 -21.29 -12.82
C PRO A 457 -4.74 -20.74 -11.94
N PHE A 458 -4.90 -19.41 -11.87
CA PHE A 458 -6.10 -18.85 -11.23
C PHE A 458 -7.37 -19.30 -11.96
N PRO A 459 -8.49 -19.55 -11.25
CA PRO A 459 -9.63 -20.29 -11.79
C PRO A 459 -10.26 -19.75 -13.08
N ILE A 460 -10.17 -18.45 -13.34
CA ILE A 460 -10.78 -17.80 -14.51
C ILE A 460 -9.76 -17.38 -15.58
N TYR A 461 -8.52 -17.87 -15.52
CA TYR A 461 -7.48 -17.54 -16.48
C TYR A 461 -7.85 -17.94 -17.91
N ASP A 462 -7.59 -17.04 -18.86
CA ASP A 462 -7.74 -17.28 -20.30
C ASP A 462 -6.76 -16.41 -21.08
N ALA A 463 -5.77 -17.05 -21.72
CA ALA A 463 -4.74 -16.38 -22.49
C ALA A 463 -5.29 -15.53 -23.66
N GLN A 464 -6.41 -15.95 -24.26
CA GLN A 464 -6.99 -15.26 -25.42
C GLN A 464 -7.55 -13.89 -25.01
N ARG A 465 -8.15 -13.77 -23.82
CA ARG A 465 -8.69 -12.50 -23.30
C ARG A 465 -7.63 -11.43 -23.13
N GLU A 466 -6.40 -11.85 -22.89
CA GLU A 466 -5.28 -10.98 -22.57
C GLU A 466 -4.35 -10.71 -23.74
N GLU A 467 -4.59 -11.35 -24.90
CA GLU A 467 -3.69 -11.29 -26.04
C GLU A 467 -3.44 -9.85 -26.51
N ASN A 468 -4.42 -8.95 -26.35
CA ASN A 468 -4.33 -7.55 -26.78
C ASN A 468 -4.05 -6.58 -25.62
N ASN A 469 -3.82 -7.08 -24.39
CA ASN A 469 -3.48 -6.22 -23.27
C ASN A 469 -2.06 -5.63 -23.48
N PRO A 470 -1.88 -4.29 -23.40
CA PRO A 470 -0.59 -3.66 -23.67
C PRO A 470 0.54 -4.09 -22.74
N PHE A 471 0.24 -4.33 -21.46
CA PHE A 471 1.24 -4.80 -20.50
C PHE A 471 1.69 -6.24 -20.84
N ILE A 472 0.76 -7.13 -21.20
CA ILE A 472 1.08 -8.50 -21.63
C ILE A 472 1.90 -8.50 -22.92
N GLN A 473 1.63 -7.58 -23.86
CA GLN A 473 2.46 -7.41 -25.06
C GLN A 473 3.89 -6.96 -24.72
N ARG A 474 4.05 -6.01 -23.79
CA ARG A 474 5.39 -5.63 -23.29
C ARG A 474 6.12 -6.79 -22.62
N LEU A 475 5.41 -7.62 -21.85
CA LEU A 475 5.98 -8.83 -21.24
C LEU A 475 6.46 -9.82 -22.31
N ARG A 476 5.66 -10.03 -23.37
CA ARG A 476 6.01 -10.88 -24.52
C ARG A 476 7.23 -10.38 -25.28
N GLU A 477 7.34 -9.07 -25.49
CA GLU A 477 8.52 -8.46 -26.13
C GLU A 477 9.77 -8.60 -25.26
N ALA A 478 9.63 -8.45 -23.94
CA ALA A 478 10.73 -8.54 -23.00
C ALA A 478 11.25 -9.97 -22.80
N ASP A 479 10.35 -10.96 -22.81
CA ASP A 479 10.67 -12.38 -22.59
C ASP A 479 9.67 -13.29 -23.34
N PRO A 480 9.95 -13.63 -24.62
CA PRO A 480 9.07 -14.45 -25.44
C PRO A 480 8.85 -15.87 -24.90
N GLU A 481 9.84 -16.43 -24.20
CA GLU A 481 9.75 -17.78 -23.62
C GLU A 481 8.78 -17.78 -22.43
N LEU A 482 8.90 -16.79 -21.54
CA LEU A 482 7.94 -16.59 -20.45
C LEU A 482 6.51 -16.46 -20.96
N TYR A 483 6.30 -15.71 -22.06
CA TYR A 483 4.98 -15.60 -22.66
C TYR A 483 4.45 -16.94 -23.21
N GLN A 484 5.31 -17.73 -23.87
CA GLN A 484 4.91 -19.06 -24.37
C GLN A 484 4.53 -20.00 -23.22
N ASP A 485 5.32 -20.01 -22.14
CA ASP A 485 5.01 -20.80 -20.94
C ASP A 485 3.75 -20.31 -20.26
N MET A 486 3.53 -19.00 -20.18
CA MET A 486 2.30 -18.42 -19.66
C MET A 486 1.08 -18.85 -20.47
N VAL A 487 1.13 -18.83 -21.80
CA VAL A 487 0.02 -19.31 -22.65
C VAL A 487 -0.23 -20.81 -22.44
N LYS A 488 0.83 -21.59 -22.25
CA LYS A 488 0.77 -23.06 -22.12
C LYS A 488 0.28 -23.53 -20.74
N HIS A 489 0.75 -22.90 -19.67
CA HIS A 489 0.53 -23.32 -18.29
C HIS A 489 -0.43 -22.39 -17.52
N GLY A 490 -0.67 -21.20 -18.04
CA GLY A 490 -1.34 -20.11 -17.35
C GLY A 490 -0.45 -19.41 -16.33
N ARG A 491 -1.06 -18.53 -15.54
CA ARG A 491 -0.43 -17.94 -14.35
C ARG A 491 -1.30 -18.14 -13.12
N ARG A 492 -0.69 -18.14 -11.94
CA ARG A 492 -1.36 -18.41 -10.66
C ARG A 492 -2.15 -17.22 -10.12
N ASN A 493 -1.84 -16.00 -10.54
CA ASN A 493 -2.37 -14.76 -9.97
C ASN A 493 -2.85 -13.81 -11.08
N ILE A 494 -4.02 -13.18 -10.94
CA ILE A 494 -4.59 -12.28 -11.98
C ILE A 494 -3.78 -11.00 -12.17
N ALA A 495 -3.21 -10.48 -11.08
CA ALA A 495 -2.33 -9.30 -11.02
C ALA A 495 -1.32 -9.48 -9.88
N LEU A 496 -0.10 -8.97 -10.07
CA LEU A 496 1.07 -9.35 -9.28
C LEU A 496 1.80 -8.18 -8.61
N LEU A 497 1.85 -7.02 -9.26
CA LEU A 497 2.79 -5.96 -8.93
C LEU A 497 2.08 -4.67 -8.53
N THR A 498 2.65 -3.97 -7.57
CA THR A 498 2.28 -2.59 -7.22
C THR A 498 3.36 -1.98 -6.34
N ILE A 499 3.54 -0.66 -6.38
CA ILE A 499 4.45 0.03 -5.46
C ILE A 499 3.60 0.83 -4.48
N ALA A 500 3.42 0.27 -3.29
CA ALA A 500 2.66 0.90 -2.23
C ALA A 500 3.50 1.90 -1.43
N PRO A 501 2.86 2.88 -0.77
CA PRO A 501 3.53 3.65 0.27
C PRO A 501 3.98 2.72 1.38
N THR A 502 5.28 2.69 1.66
CA THR A 502 5.86 1.83 2.70
C THR A 502 6.10 2.61 3.98
N GLY A 503 5.29 3.61 4.32
CA GLY A 503 5.65 4.59 5.36
C GLY A 503 5.94 4.02 6.75
N THR A 504 5.28 2.93 7.16
CA THR A 504 5.62 2.25 8.44
C THR A 504 6.71 1.20 8.24
N THR A 505 6.71 0.48 7.12
CA THR A 505 7.69 -0.59 6.86
C THR A 505 9.08 -0.04 6.56
N SER A 506 9.19 1.09 5.86
CA SER A 506 10.47 1.76 5.57
C SER A 506 11.11 2.37 6.81
N LEU A 507 10.30 2.74 7.81
CA LEU A 507 10.79 3.12 9.14
C LEU A 507 11.45 1.92 9.84
N MET A 508 10.86 0.73 9.74
CA MET A 508 11.42 -0.49 10.33
C MET A 508 12.59 -1.06 9.53
N SER A 509 12.60 -0.93 8.20
CA SER A 509 13.77 -1.26 7.38
C SER A 509 14.83 -0.16 7.36
N GLN A 510 14.56 0.98 8.00
CA GLN A 510 15.46 2.13 8.08
C GLN A 510 15.92 2.66 6.70
N THR A 511 15.03 2.61 5.71
CA THR A 511 15.30 3.01 4.31
C THR A 511 14.32 4.09 3.81
N THR A 512 14.54 4.60 2.59
CA THR A 512 13.53 5.41 1.88
C THR A 512 12.25 4.59 1.59
N SER A 513 11.13 5.31 1.40
CA SER A 513 9.79 4.73 1.32
C SER A 513 9.36 4.47 -0.11
N GLY A 514 9.21 3.20 -0.49
CA GLY A 514 8.70 2.81 -1.80
C GLY A 514 9.66 3.25 -2.90
N ILE A 515 9.08 3.87 -3.92
CA ILE A 515 9.76 4.52 -5.05
C ILE A 515 10.41 5.85 -4.62
N GLU A 516 9.96 6.47 -3.52
CA GLU A 516 10.32 7.85 -3.21
C GLU A 516 11.80 8.03 -2.82
N PRO A 517 12.38 9.21 -3.14
CA PRO A 517 13.69 9.59 -2.62
C PRO A 517 13.63 9.86 -1.11
N ALA A 518 14.80 10.08 -0.50
CA ALA A 518 14.86 10.55 0.88
C ALA A 518 14.16 11.91 0.99
N PHE A 519 13.28 12.07 1.99
CA PHE A 519 12.62 13.35 2.21
C PHE A 519 13.60 14.40 2.73
N LEU A 520 14.39 14.03 3.74
CA LEU A 520 15.48 14.82 4.31
C LEU A 520 16.65 13.90 4.65
N VAL A 521 17.88 14.38 4.44
CA VAL A 521 19.11 13.68 4.82
C VAL A 521 19.42 13.88 6.30
N SER A 522 19.11 15.07 6.82
CA SER A 522 19.28 15.45 8.21
C SER A 522 18.13 16.35 8.64
N TYR A 523 17.72 16.25 9.90
CA TYR A 523 16.85 17.22 10.54
C TYR A 523 17.25 17.41 12.00
N LYS A 524 16.93 18.57 12.57
CA LYS A 524 17.23 18.86 13.98
C LYS A 524 16.12 18.31 14.88
N ARG A 525 16.53 17.65 15.95
CA ARG A 525 15.68 17.37 17.11
C ARG A 525 16.17 18.16 18.31
N ARG A 526 15.23 18.46 19.20
CA ARG A 526 15.46 19.14 20.46
C ARG A 526 15.20 18.15 21.60
N ARG A 527 16.17 17.97 22.50
CA ARG A 527 15.96 17.31 23.79
C ARG A 527 15.89 18.38 24.87
N LYS A 528 14.87 18.34 25.72
CA LYS A 528 14.83 19.20 26.90
C LYS A 528 15.98 18.80 27.82
N VAL A 529 16.77 19.78 28.24
CA VAL A 529 17.88 19.57 29.18
C VAL A 529 17.31 19.62 30.59
N ASN A 530 17.48 18.54 31.35
CA ASN A 530 17.11 18.59 32.76
C ASN A 530 18.23 19.26 33.56
N PRO A 531 17.91 20.08 34.58
CA PRO A 531 18.91 20.73 35.42
C PRO A 531 19.90 19.78 36.12
N ASN A 532 19.53 18.51 36.25
CA ASN A 532 20.35 17.47 36.89
C ASN A 532 21.21 16.67 35.91
N ASP A 533 21.08 16.89 34.60
CA ASP A 533 21.85 16.17 33.60
C ASP A 533 23.31 16.63 33.67
N LYS A 534 24.25 15.69 33.78
CA LYS A 534 25.69 15.98 33.79
C LYS A 534 26.23 15.94 32.36
N ASN A 535 27.08 16.90 31.99
CA ASN A 535 27.71 17.02 30.66
C ASN A 535 26.73 17.31 29.51
N VAL A 536 25.76 18.20 29.71
CA VAL A 536 24.77 18.61 28.69
C VAL A 536 25.13 19.92 28.01
N ARG A 537 24.91 19.99 26.69
CA ARG A 537 25.04 21.22 25.90
C ARG A 537 23.69 21.92 25.83
N VAL A 538 23.65 23.22 26.16
CA VAL A 538 22.45 24.04 25.99
C VAL A 538 22.63 24.86 24.72
N ASP A 539 21.85 24.54 23.69
CA ASP A 539 21.92 25.19 22.38
C ASP A 539 20.85 26.26 22.22
N PHE A 540 19.72 26.09 22.90
CA PHE A 540 18.56 26.95 22.77
C PHE A 540 17.82 27.05 24.11
N VAL A 541 17.31 28.23 24.45
CA VAL A 541 16.39 28.44 25.57
C VAL A 541 15.11 29.03 24.99
N ASP A 542 13.96 28.41 25.30
CA ASP A 542 12.68 28.87 24.75
C ASP A 542 12.08 30.06 25.52
N GLU A 543 10.95 30.56 25.02
CA GLU A 543 10.26 31.73 25.57
C GLU A 543 9.74 31.54 27.00
N VAL A 544 9.65 30.29 27.48
CA VAL A 544 9.26 29.96 28.86
C VAL A 544 10.45 29.60 29.76
N GLY A 545 11.68 29.71 29.24
CA GLY A 545 12.93 29.53 29.99
C GLY A 545 13.43 28.09 30.06
N ASP A 546 12.83 27.15 29.32
CA ASP A 546 13.32 25.78 29.25
C ASP A 546 14.57 25.70 28.38
N SER A 547 15.59 24.99 28.85
CA SER A 547 16.83 24.75 28.12
C SER A 547 16.73 23.52 27.23
N TRP A 548 17.24 23.60 26.01
CA TRP A 548 17.17 22.57 24.99
C TRP A 548 18.55 22.30 24.39
N GLU A 549 18.85 21.02 24.16
CA GLU A 549 19.97 20.54 23.40
C GLU A 549 19.48 20.21 21.99
N GLU A 550 20.10 20.80 20.96
CA GLU A 550 19.80 20.50 19.56
C GLU A 550 20.80 19.46 19.04
N TYR A 551 20.30 18.42 18.37
CA TYR A 551 21.17 17.46 17.70
C TYR A 551 20.60 17.08 16.35
N HIS A 552 21.50 16.72 15.43
CA HIS A 552 21.13 16.23 14.11
C HIS A 552 20.71 14.77 14.19
N VAL A 553 19.53 14.48 13.64
CA VAL A 553 19.13 13.11 13.30
C VAL A 553 19.37 12.93 11.82
N PHE A 554 20.16 11.92 11.49
CA PHE A 554 20.52 11.60 10.12
C PHE A 554 19.66 10.48 9.56
N HIS A 555 19.46 10.50 8.25
CA HIS A 555 19.00 9.33 7.51
C HIS A 555 19.99 8.18 7.71
N HIS A 556 19.49 6.98 8.02
CA HIS A 556 20.33 5.83 8.39
C HIS A 556 21.39 5.51 7.34
N ASN A 557 21.00 5.50 6.08
CA ASN A 557 21.90 5.17 4.98
C ASN A 557 22.89 6.30 4.63
N PHE A 558 22.64 7.54 5.10
CA PHE A 558 23.65 8.59 5.09
C PHE A 558 24.76 8.32 6.12
N LEU A 559 24.45 7.71 7.27
CA LEU A 559 25.46 7.28 8.24
C LEU A 559 26.37 6.18 7.67
N THR A 560 25.79 5.26 6.90
CA THR A 560 26.56 4.26 6.15
C THR A 560 27.48 4.92 5.14
N TRP A 561 26.99 5.89 4.37
CA TRP A 561 27.80 6.66 3.42
C TRP A 561 28.95 7.40 4.12
N LEU A 562 28.70 8.05 5.26
CA LEU A 562 29.71 8.75 6.05
C LEU A 562 30.85 7.79 6.43
N THR A 563 30.50 6.65 7.01
CA THR A 563 31.46 5.63 7.46
C THR A 563 32.28 5.09 6.29
N ALA A 564 31.62 4.75 5.17
CA ALA A 564 32.28 4.27 3.96
C ALA A 564 33.27 5.28 3.36
N ASN A 565 33.04 6.58 3.59
CA ASN A 565 33.87 7.68 3.09
C ASN A 565 34.81 8.25 4.17
N GLY A 566 35.05 7.51 5.26
CA GLY A 566 36.04 7.84 6.28
C GLY A 566 35.64 8.96 7.25
N TYR A 567 34.37 9.34 7.28
CA TYR A 567 33.83 10.27 8.27
C TYR A 567 33.42 9.54 9.55
N ASP A 568 33.62 10.18 10.70
CA ASP A 568 33.07 9.74 11.99
C ASP A 568 31.66 10.33 12.16
N PRO A 569 30.58 9.52 12.14
CA PRO A 569 29.21 10.00 12.30
C PRO A 569 28.98 10.83 13.57
N VAL A 570 29.65 10.50 14.68
CA VAL A 570 29.50 11.19 15.97
C VAL A 570 30.12 12.59 15.92
N GLN A 571 31.20 12.76 15.15
CA GLN A 571 31.80 14.07 14.93
C GLN A 571 30.95 14.90 13.97
N VAL A 572 30.48 14.30 12.87
CA VAL A 572 29.61 14.97 11.90
C VAL A 572 28.31 15.44 12.54
N ALA A 573 27.74 14.67 13.47
CA ALA A 573 26.53 15.04 14.22
C ALA A 573 26.68 16.33 15.06
N LYS A 574 27.92 16.71 15.41
CA LYS A 574 28.23 17.89 16.23
C LYS A 574 28.57 19.13 15.41
N MET A 575 28.74 18.98 14.09
CA MET A 575 29.07 20.08 13.19
C MET A 575 27.92 21.08 13.09
N ASN A 576 28.27 22.32 12.75
CA ASN A 576 27.25 23.33 12.44
C ASN A 576 26.62 23.08 11.06
N GLU A 577 25.58 23.84 10.72
CA GLU A 577 24.83 23.64 9.46
C GLU A 577 25.67 23.87 8.20
N GLU A 578 26.60 24.84 8.20
CA GLU A 578 27.45 25.15 7.04
C GLU A 578 28.48 24.04 6.77
N GLU A 579 29.10 23.53 7.85
CA GLU A 579 30.01 22.40 7.80
C GLU A 579 29.29 21.12 7.34
N LEU A 580 28.13 20.84 7.93
CA LEU A 580 27.31 19.69 7.58
C LEU A 580 26.83 19.76 6.12
N ALA A 581 26.41 20.94 5.64
CA ALA A 581 25.99 21.13 4.26
C ALA A 581 27.12 20.81 3.28
N THR A 582 28.36 21.15 3.63
CA THR A 582 29.55 20.83 2.82
C THR A 582 29.80 19.32 2.73
N ILE A 583 29.50 18.57 3.79
CA ILE A 583 29.60 17.10 3.79
C ILE A 583 28.45 16.49 3.00
N ILE A 584 27.21 16.92 3.25
CA ILE A 584 26.03 16.44 2.51
C ILE A 584 26.22 16.68 1.02
N ALA A 585 26.78 17.83 0.61
CA ALA A 585 27.05 18.17 -0.79
C ALA A 585 27.96 17.16 -1.54
N LYS A 586 28.79 16.40 -0.81
CA LYS A 586 29.63 15.34 -1.37
C LYS A 586 28.92 13.99 -1.46
N SER A 587 27.79 13.84 -0.78
CA SER A 587 27.03 12.60 -0.75
C SER A 587 26.11 12.46 -1.97
N PRO A 588 25.79 11.24 -2.37
CA PRO A 588 24.84 10.98 -3.47
C PRO A 588 23.40 11.42 -3.14
N TYR A 589 23.14 11.80 -1.88
CA TYR A 589 21.86 12.38 -1.47
C TYR A 589 21.73 13.88 -1.81
N HIS A 590 22.84 14.57 -2.12
CA HIS A 590 22.77 15.98 -2.50
C HIS A 590 22.07 16.17 -3.84
N GLY A 591 21.07 17.04 -3.86
CA GLY A 591 20.27 17.26 -5.07
C GLY A 591 19.32 16.08 -5.39
N ALA A 592 19.17 15.13 -4.45
CA ALA A 592 18.38 13.91 -4.63
C ALA A 592 17.26 13.77 -3.60
N THR A 593 17.01 14.77 -2.75
CA THR A 593 15.90 14.72 -1.80
C THR A 593 14.56 15.04 -2.45
N SER A 594 13.46 14.77 -1.76
CA SER A 594 12.12 15.13 -2.23
C SER A 594 11.98 16.62 -2.56
N ASN A 595 12.73 17.53 -1.93
CA ASN A 595 12.67 18.96 -2.25
C ASN A 595 13.61 19.38 -3.39
N ASP A 596 14.67 18.61 -3.63
CA ASP A 596 15.67 18.96 -4.65
C ASP A 596 15.30 18.46 -6.05
N VAL A 597 14.67 17.27 -6.12
CA VAL A 597 14.39 16.61 -7.39
C VAL A 597 13.27 17.34 -8.12
N ASP A 598 13.55 17.75 -9.37
CA ASP A 598 12.55 18.34 -10.26
C ASP A 598 11.31 17.45 -10.37
N TRP A 599 10.14 18.04 -10.17
CA TRP A 599 8.87 17.32 -10.16
C TRP A 599 8.59 16.66 -11.52
N VAL A 600 9.06 17.23 -12.63
CA VAL A 600 8.93 16.62 -13.97
C VAL A 600 9.69 15.31 -14.03
N ASN A 601 10.90 15.26 -13.45
CA ASN A 601 11.69 14.04 -13.41
C ASN A 601 11.04 12.97 -12.53
N LYS A 602 10.38 13.35 -11.41
CA LYS A 602 9.58 12.41 -10.61
C LYS A 602 8.45 11.79 -11.42
N VAL A 603 7.69 12.60 -12.16
CA VAL A 603 6.59 12.13 -13.01
C VAL A 603 7.11 11.25 -14.15
N ARG A 604 8.24 11.61 -14.78
CA ARG A 604 8.88 10.79 -15.82
C ARG A 604 9.33 9.44 -15.27
N MET A 605 9.93 9.43 -14.08
CA MET A 605 10.38 8.22 -13.42
C MET A 605 9.21 7.30 -13.06
N GLN A 606 8.18 7.84 -12.41
CA GLN A 606 6.94 7.09 -12.15
C GLN A 606 6.34 6.52 -13.43
N GLY A 607 6.24 7.32 -14.50
CA GLY A 607 5.70 6.88 -15.79
C GLY A 607 6.55 5.85 -16.52
N ALA A 608 7.86 5.80 -16.27
CA ALA A 608 8.75 4.78 -16.84
C ALA A 608 8.70 3.48 -16.05
N ILE A 609 8.69 3.56 -14.72
CA ILE A 609 8.55 2.42 -13.80
C ILE A 609 7.18 1.74 -13.95
N GLN A 610 6.13 2.52 -14.19
CA GLN A 610 4.76 2.01 -14.33
C GLN A 610 4.55 1.14 -15.58
N LYS A 611 5.41 1.24 -16.59
CA LYS A 611 5.30 0.51 -17.85
C LYS A 611 5.81 -0.91 -17.73
#